data_AF-A0A937LED4-F1
#
_entry.id   AF-A0A937LED4-F1
#
_cell.length_a   1.000
_cell.length_b   1.000
_cell.length_c   1.000
_cell.angle_alpha   90.00
_cell.angle_beta   90.00
_cell.angle_gamma   90.00
#
_symmetry.space_group_name_H-M   'P 1'
#
loop_
_entity.id
_entity.type
_entity.pdbx_description
1 polymer ?
#
loop_
_entity_poly.entity_id
_entity_poly.type
_entity_poly.pdbx_seq_one_letter_code
_entity_poly.pdbx_strand_id
1 'polypeptide(L)' 'MPLFPCDGCGMRIERSIAAYWRNKGRLLCSSCLDKRDQGDAAPPTARHGSTT' A
#
# COMPACT_ATOMS: atom_id res chain seq x y z
N MET A 1 2.37 -12.81 18.24
CA MET A 1 2.23 -11.44 17.69
C MET A 1 0.81 -11.27 17.15
N PRO A 2 0.15 -10.10 17.25
CA PRO A 2 -1.22 -9.95 16.77
C PRO A 2 -1.29 -9.91 15.24
N LEU A 3 -2.30 -10.58 14.69
CA LEU A 3 -2.60 -10.62 13.26
C LEU A 3 -3.87 -9.83 12.97
N PHE A 4 -3.79 -8.87 12.06
CA PHE A 4 -4.90 -8.01 11.66
C PHE A 4 -5.30 -8.26 10.20
N PRO A 5 -6.58 -8.09 9.83
CA PRO A 5 -6.99 -8.17 8.42
C PRO A 5 -6.47 -6.97 7.64
N CYS A 6 -5.97 -7.22 6.43
CA CYS A 6 -5.66 -6.18 5.46
C CYS A 6 -6.95 -5.56 4.90
N ASP A 7 -7.05 -4.24 4.93
CA ASP A 7 -8.17 -3.45 4.40
C ASP A 7 -8.33 -3.59 2.88
N GLY A 8 -7.22 -3.87 2.16
CA GLY A 8 -7.22 -3.99 0.70
C GLY A 8 -7.49 -5.40 0.15
N CYS A 9 -7.07 -6.45 0.86
CA CYS A 9 -7.15 -7.83 0.35
C CYS A 9 -7.65 -8.88 1.36
N GLY A 10 -7.97 -8.48 2.59
CA GLY A 10 -8.48 -9.39 3.64
C GLY A 10 -7.46 -10.35 4.25
N MET A 11 -6.23 -10.45 3.71
CA MET A 11 -5.20 -11.32 4.25
C MET A 11 -4.80 -10.90 5.68
N ARG A 12 -4.52 -11.89 6.54
CA ARG A 12 -4.01 -11.63 7.90
C ARG A 12 -2.54 -11.24 7.84
N ILE A 13 -2.21 -10.09 8.42
CA ILE A 13 -0.85 -9.54 8.43
C ILE A 13 -0.37 -9.29 9.86
N GLU A 14 0.93 -9.46 10.06
CA GLU A 14 1.58 -9.18 11.34
C GLU A 14 1.95 -7.69 11.43
N ARG A 15 1.38 -6.99 12.42
CA ARG A 15 1.62 -5.56 12.68
C ARG A 15 1.61 -5.28 14.18
N SER A 16 2.21 -4.16 14.57
CA SER A 16 2.17 -3.71 15.96
C SER A 16 0.80 -3.15 16.32
N ILE A 17 0.39 -3.31 17.58
CA ILE A 17 -0.83 -2.69 18.12
C ILE A 17 -0.77 -1.17 17.94
N ALA A 18 0.41 -0.55 18.10
CA ALA A 18 0.61 0.87 17.85
C ALA A 18 0.25 1.30 16.41
N ALA A 19 0.59 0.49 15.41
CA ALA A 19 0.20 0.75 14.02
C ALA A 19 -1.32 0.64 13.83
N TYR A 20 -1.95 -0.36 14.45
CA TYR A 20 -3.41 -0.51 14.42
C TYR A 20 -4.13 0.74 14.95
N TRP A 21 -3.68 1.29 16.09
CA TRP A 21 -4.25 2.51 16.67
C TRP A 21 -4.01 3.75 15.79
N ARG A 22 -2.78 3.96 15.31
CA ARG A 22 -2.44 5.11 14.43
C ARG A 22 -3.27 5.12 13.16
N ASN A 23 -3.52 3.95 12.60
CA ASN A 23 -4.27 3.79 11.36
C ASN A 23 -5.78 3.63 11.57
N LYS A 24 -6.28 3.82 12.80
CA LYS A 24 -7.72 3.70 13.15
C LYS A 24 -8.33 2.37 12.68
N GLY A 25 -7.56 1.30 12.83
CA GLY A 25 -7.95 -0.05 12.42
C GLY A 25 -7.81 -0.37 10.92
N ARG A 26 -7.40 0.58 10.08
CA ARG A 26 -7.21 0.37 8.63
C ARG A 26 -5.75 0.05 8.29
N LEU A 27 -5.40 -1.23 8.35
CA LEU A 27 -4.05 -1.71 8.03
C LEU A 27 -3.98 -2.28 6.61
N LEU A 28 -2.83 -2.11 5.96
CA LEU A 28 -2.56 -2.67 4.63
C LEU A 28 -1.34 -3.59 4.67
N CYS A 29 -1.39 -4.66 3.87
CA CYS A 29 -0.22 -5.46 3.59
C CYS A 29 0.76 -4.66 2.71
N SER A 30 2.03 -5.07 2.67
CA SER A 30 3.05 -4.39 1.89
C SER A 30 2.62 -4.24 0.43
N SER A 31 2.14 -5.32 -0.21
CA SER A 31 1.67 -5.29 -1.60
C SER A 31 0.50 -4.32 -1.85
N CYS A 32 -0.45 -4.20 -0.93
CA CYS A 32 -1.55 -3.24 -1.06
C CYS A 32 -1.09 -1.81 -0.81
N LEU A 33 -0.07 -1.62 0.03
CA LEU A 33 0.55 -0.32 0.24
C LEU A 33 1.32 0.12 -1.02
N ASP A 34 2.13 -0.76 -1.60
CA ASP A 34 2.86 -0.51 -2.87
C ASP A 34 1.89 -0.11 -3.99
N LYS A 35 0.78 -0.82 -4.13
CA LYS A 35 -0.26 -0.50 -5.14
C LYS A 35 -0.90 0.87 -4.95
N ARG A 36 -1.06 1.33 -3.70
CA ARG A 36 -1.61 2.66 -3.40
C ARG A 36 -0.58 3.74 -3.67
N ASP A 37 0.67 3.50 -3.32
CA ASP A 37 1.78 4.42 -3.59
C ASP A 37 1.96 4.65 -5.09
N GLN A 38 1.86 3.58 -5.90
CA GLN A 38 1.90 3.71 -7.37
C GLN A 38 0.68 4.40 -8.00
N GLY A 39 -0.44 4.52 -7.28
CA GLY A 39 -1.62 5.25 -7.74
C GLY A 39 -1.55 6.76 -7.46
N ASP A 40 -0.73 7.18 -6.50
CA ASP A 40 -0.55 8.58 -6.09
C ASP A 40 0.73 9.19 -6.69
N ALA A 41 1.69 8.33 -7.06
CA ALA A 41 2.78 8.72 -7.94
C ALA A 41 2.23 8.94 -9.35
N ALA A 42 1.97 10.20 -9.71
CA ALA A 42 1.81 10.61 -11.10
C ALA A 42 2.84 9.87 -11.97
N PRO A 43 2.43 9.32 -13.14
CA PRO A 43 3.37 8.58 -13.98
C PRO A 43 4.60 9.45 -14.21
N PRO A 44 5.83 8.93 -14.10
CA PRO A 44 6.96 9.62 -14.69
C PRO A 44 6.57 9.79 -16.15
N THR A 45 6.25 11.02 -16.55
CA THR A 45 5.83 11.34 -17.91
C THR A 45 6.79 10.61 -18.82
N ALA A 46 6.30 9.56 -19.47
CA ALA A 46 7.05 8.82 -20.46
C ALA A 46 7.30 9.86 -21.55
N ARG A 47 8.47 10.49 -21.51
CA ARG A 47 8.98 11.25 -22.63
C ARG A 47 9.33 10.19 -23.66
N HIS A 48 8.32 9.77 -24.42
CA HIS A 48 8.52 9.09 -25.69
C HIS A 48 9.29 10.07 -26.57
N GLY A 49 10.61 9.94 -26.56
CA GLY A 49 11.47 10.41 -27.63
C GLY A 49 11.28 9.48 -28.82
N SER A 50 10.19 9.64 -29.56
CA SER A 50 10.11 9.23 -30.96
C SER A 50 11.03 10.16 -31.74
N THR A 51 12.00 9.65 -32.48
CA THR A 51 12.35 10.11 -33.84
C THR A 51 13.22 9.04 -34.49
N THR A 52 12.81 8.65 -35.68
CA THR A 52 13.50 7.79 -36.66
C THR A 52 14.84 8.36 -37.08
#